data_AF-A0A239N6N3-F1
#
_entry.id   AF-A0A239N6N3-F1
#
_cell.length_a   1.000
_cell.length_b   1.000
_cell.length_c   1.000
_cell.angle_alpha   90.00
_cell.angle_beta   90.00
_cell.angle_gamma   90.00
#
_symmetry.space_group_name_H-M   'P 1'
#
loop_
_entity.id
_entity.type
_entity.pdbx_description
1 polymer ?
#
loop_
_entity_poly.entity_id
_entity_poly.type
_entity_poly.pdbx_seq_one_letter_code
_entity_poly.pdbx_strand_id
1 'polypeptide(L)'
;MKPAVRGSKALVSLPKSRASAAALTIRRLEAQLTQAEAKIAELRASAETDFLLDILNRRGFARELTRAVAIDQLTFVFRDINVSAGASAGVALLGPDVDGEAALVQADRAMYVRKTARRAKV
;
A
#
# COMPACT_ATOMS: atom_id res chain seq x y z
N MET A 1 -24.11 -8.68 71.93
CA MET A 1 -22.86 -9.10 71.26
C MET A 1 -23.26 -10.13 70.20
N LYS A 2 -23.08 -10.01 68.88
CA LYS A 2 -22.09 -9.36 68.01
C LYS A 2 -22.76 -8.94 66.68
N PRO A 3 -22.13 -8.08 65.85
CA PRO A 3 -22.80 -7.21 64.91
C PRO A 3 -22.84 -7.70 63.46
N ALA A 4 -23.73 -7.06 62.69
CA ALA A 4 -23.86 -7.17 61.24
C ALA A 4 -22.58 -6.73 60.52
N VAL A 5 -22.09 -7.56 59.60
CA VAL A 5 -21.06 -7.17 58.63
C VAL A 5 -21.74 -7.04 57.27
N ARG A 6 -22.23 -5.84 56.99
CA ARG A 6 -22.64 -5.44 55.63
C ARG A 6 -21.38 -4.98 54.91
N GLY A 7 -20.72 -5.92 54.25
CA GLY A 7 -19.60 -5.64 53.37
C GLY A 7 -20.07 -4.82 52.17
N SER A 8 -19.86 -3.52 52.24
CA SER A 8 -19.99 -2.56 51.15
C SER A 8 -19.00 -2.87 50.04
N LYS A 9 -19.36 -3.75 49.10
CA LYS A 9 -18.83 -3.66 47.74
C LYS A 9 -19.49 -2.46 47.08
N ALA A 10 -18.97 -1.28 47.40
CA ALA A 10 -19.02 -0.14 46.50
C ALA A 10 -18.26 -0.58 45.25
N LEU A 11 -18.95 -1.24 44.33
CA LEU A 11 -18.61 -1.19 42.92
C LEU A 11 -18.63 0.31 42.61
N VAL A 12 -17.44 0.90 42.60
CA VAL A 12 -17.19 2.30 42.28
C VAL A 12 -17.84 2.53 40.93
N SER A 13 -19.08 3.01 40.96
CA SER A 13 -19.81 3.40 39.78
C SER A 13 -19.08 4.63 39.29
N LEU A 14 -18.34 4.47 38.19
CA LEU A 14 -17.82 5.62 37.46
C LEU A 14 -19.02 6.53 37.19
N PRO A 15 -19.00 7.81 37.63
CA PRO A 15 -20.11 8.71 37.41
C PRO A 15 -20.37 8.75 35.90
N LYS A 16 -21.64 8.61 35.48
CA LYS A 16 -22.06 8.57 34.06
C LYS A 16 -21.42 9.68 33.21
N SER A 17 -21.12 10.83 33.82
CA SER A 17 -20.40 11.96 33.20
C SER A 17 -18.95 11.68 32.80
N ARG A 18 -18.21 10.87 33.57
CA ARG A 18 -16.83 10.45 33.21
C ARG A 18 -16.84 9.41 32.09
N ALA A 19 -17.80 8.49 32.10
CA ALA A 19 -17.98 7.52 31.01
C ALA A 19 -18.40 8.22 29.70
N SER A 20 -19.27 9.23 29.75
CA SER A 20 -19.63 10.02 28.58
C SER A 20 -18.49 10.89 28.07
N ALA A 21 -17.67 11.47 28.96
CA ALA A 21 -16.48 12.22 28.57
C ALA A 21 -15.45 11.32 27.85
N ALA A 22 -15.19 10.13 28.39
CA ALA A 22 -14.30 9.15 27.76
C ALA A 22 -14.81 8.71 26.37
N ALA A 23 -16.12 8.46 26.23
CA ALA A 23 -16.71 8.11 24.94
C ALA A 23 -16.57 9.22 23.89
N LEU A 24 -16.70 10.50 24.30
CA LEU A 24 -16.47 11.65 23.42
C LEU A 24 -15.00 11.75 22.99
N THR A 25 -14.06 11.49 23.91
CA THR A 25 -12.64 11.45 23.59
C THR A 25 -12.33 10.35 22.58
N ILE A 26 -12.87 9.14 22.77
CA ILE A 26 -12.68 8.02 21.84
C ILE A 26 -13.16 8.41 20.44
N ARG A 27 -14.39 8.94 20.31
CA ARG A 27 -14.92 9.38 19.00
C ARG A 27 -14.06 10.45 18.33
N ARG A 28 -13.55 11.42 19.10
CA ARG A 28 -12.64 12.44 18.58
C ARG A 28 -11.35 11.81 18.07
N LEU A 29 -10.77 10.88 18.83
CA LEU A 29 -9.53 10.20 18.44
C LEU A 29 -9.74 9.34 17.20
N GLU A 30 -10.85 8.63 17.09
CA GLU A 30 -11.23 7.86 15.89
C GLU A 30 -11.35 8.78 14.66
N ALA A 31 -12.00 9.94 14.81
CA ALA A 31 -12.10 10.92 13.73
C ALA A 31 -10.72 11.50 13.34
N GLN A 32 -9.86 11.81 14.32
CA GLN A 32 -8.51 12.29 14.08
C GLN A 32 -7.62 11.23 13.42
N LEU A 33 -7.75 9.96 13.82
CA LEU A 33 -7.04 8.84 13.20
C LEU A 33 -7.44 8.70 11.74
N THR A 34 -8.75 8.69 11.46
CA THR A 34 -9.28 8.62 10.09
C THR A 34 -8.75 9.77 9.23
N GLN A 35 -8.74 10.99 9.77
CA GLN A 35 -8.19 12.16 9.09
C GLN A 35 -6.68 12.03 8.83
N ALA A 36 -5.92 11.54 9.80
CA ALA A 36 -4.49 11.35 9.68
C ALA A 36 -4.15 10.28 8.63
N GLU A 37 -4.87 9.15 8.62
CA GLU A 37 -4.72 8.09 7.62
C GLU A 37 -5.01 8.58 6.21
N ALA A 38 -6.09 9.36 6.03
CA ALA A 38 -6.40 9.98 4.75
C ALA A 38 -5.28 10.93 4.29
N LYS A 39 -4.73 11.75 5.20
CA LYS A 39 -3.63 12.65 4.85
C LYS A 39 -2.34 11.91 4.51
N ILE A 40 -2.04 10.82 5.22
CA ILE A 40 -0.89 9.96 4.91
C ILE A 40 -1.06 9.32 3.54
N ALA A 41 -2.26 8.85 3.19
CA ALA A 41 -2.53 8.28 1.87
C ALA A 41 -2.29 9.31 0.75
N GLU A 42 -2.80 10.54 0.92
CA GLU A 42 -2.59 11.65 -0.01
C GLU A 42 -1.09 11.98 -0.17
N LEU A 43 -0.37 12.13 0.95
CA LEU A 43 1.06 12.45 0.93
C LEU A 43 1.90 11.31 0.35
N ARG A 44 1.50 10.06 0.55
CA ARG A 44 2.17 8.91 -0.08
C ARG A 44 1.93 8.89 -1.59
N ALA A 45 0.72 9.18 -2.04
CA ALA A 45 0.41 9.26 -3.46
C ALA A 45 1.24 10.36 -4.14
N SER A 46 1.33 11.56 -3.53
CA SER A 46 2.16 12.63 -4.10
C SER A 46 3.67 12.35 -4.02
N ALA A 47 4.13 11.58 -3.03
CA ALA A 47 5.54 11.20 -2.90
C ALA A 47 6.00 10.16 -3.92
N GLU A 48 5.11 9.62 -4.76
CA GLU A 48 5.41 8.58 -5.74
C GLU A 48 5.38 9.08 -7.19
N THR A 49 4.80 10.27 -7.41
CA THR A 49 4.72 10.93 -8.70
C THR A 49 5.67 12.12 -8.74
N ASP A 50 6.33 12.33 -9.87
CA ASP A 50 7.10 13.54 -10.13
C ASP A 50 6.14 14.68 -10.50
N PHE A 51 6.24 15.81 -9.79
CA PHE A 51 5.31 16.92 -9.95
C PHE A 51 5.42 17.64 -11.30
N LEU A 52 6.60 17.63 -11.94
CA LEU A 52 6.83 18.35 -13.18
C LEU A 52 6.42 17.51 -14.39
N LEU A 53 6.59 16.20 -14.29
CA LEU A 53 6.46 15.29 -15.42
C LEU A 53 5.21 14.41 -15.38
N ASP A 54 4.47 14.39 -14.26
CA ASP A 54 3.30 13.53 -14.03
C ASP A 54 3.57 12.03 -14.34
N ILE A 55 4.81 11.60 -14.06
CA ILE A 55 5.26 10.21 -14.16
C ILE A 55 5.67 9.70 -12.78
N LEU A 56 5.76 8.36 -12.62
CA LEU A 56 6.31 7.80 -11.40
C LEU A 56 7.74 8.26 -11.18
N ASN A 57 8.01 8.82 -10.01
CA ASN A 57 9.37 9.13 -9.60
C ASN A 57 10.13 7.84 -9.25
N ARG A 58 11.41 7.96 -8.88
CA ARG A 58 12.25 6.81 -8.54
C ARG A 58 11.60 5.85 -7.52
N ARG A 59 10.89 6.38 -6.52
CA ARG A 59 10.23 5.58 -5.48
C ARG A 59 9.01 4.85 -6.05
N GLY A 60 8.15 5.57 -6.78
CA GLY A 60 6.99 5.00 -7.45
C GLY A 60 7.39 3.88 -8.42
N PHE A 61 8.40 4.15 -9.24
CA PHE A 61 8.95 3.20 -10.19
C PHE A 61 9.49 1.94 -9.52
N ALA A 62 10.26 2.07 -8.44
CA ALA A 62 10.82 0.91 -7.73
C ALA A 62 9.74 -0.03 -7.15
N ARG A 63 8.63 0.52 -6.65
CA ARG A 63 7.50 -0.26 -6.16
C ARG A 63 6.84 -1.04 -7.30
N GLU A 64 6.50 -0.37 -8.40
CA GLU A 64 5.85 -1.04 -9.53
C GLU A 64 6.79 -2.04 -10.22
N LEU A 65 8.10 -1.78 -10.26
CA LEU A 65 9.08 -2.76 -10.72
C LEU A 65 9.09 -4.01 -9.83
N THR A 66 9.06 -3.84 -8.51
CA THR A 66 8.94 -4.97 -7.56
C THR A 66 7.68 -5.78 -7.82
N ARG A 67 6.55 -5.09 -8.07
CA ARG A 67 5.27 -5.73 -8.39
C ARG A 67 5.31 -6.50 -9.71
N ALA A 68 5.93 -5.94 -10.74
CA ALA A 68 6.09 -6.60 -12.03
C ALA A 68 6.93 -7.89 -11.92
N VAL A 69 8.00 -7.88 -11.11
CA VAL A 69 8.80 -9.09 -10.82
C VAL A 69 7.97 -10.15 -10.09
N ALA A 70 7.14 -9.73 -9.12
CA ALA A 70 6.26 -10.67 -8.42
C ALA A 70 5.22 -11.30 -9.36
N ILE A 71 4.68 -10.53 -10.32
CA ILE A 71 3.77 -11.04 -11.34
C ILE A 71 4.47 -12.05 -12.24
N ASP A 72 5.73 -11.82 -12.64
CA ASP A 72 6.47 -12.77 -13.49
C ASP A 72 6.68 -14.15 -12.85
N GLN A 73 6.59 -14.24 -11.52
CA GLN A 73 6.73 -15.48 -10.75
C GLN A 73 5.37 -16.07 -10.32
N LEU A 74 4.25 -15.47 -10.74
CA LEU A 74 2.93 -15.82 -10.24
C LEU A 74 2.45 -17.17 -10.78
N THR A 75 2.28 -18.14 -9.89
CA THR A 75 1.65 -19.43 -10.17
C THR A 75 0.49 -19.65 -9.20
N PHE A 76 -0.64 -20.12 -9.70
CA PHE A 76 -1.83 -20.44 -8.89
C PHE A 76 -2.61 -21.61 -9.51
N VAL A 77 -3.47 -22.25 -8.71
CA VAL A 77 -4.31 -23.37 -9.16
C VAL A 77 -5.70 -22.86 -9.53
N PHE A 78 -6.20 -23.26 -10.69
CA PHE A 78 -7.58 -23.00 -11.13
C PHE A 78 -8.18 -24.27 -11.74
N ARG A 79 -9.28 -24.77 -11.18
CA ARG A 79 -9.93 -26.03 -11.62
C ARG A 79 -8.93 -27.20 -11.70
N ASP A 80 -8.11 -27.35 -10.65
CA ASP A 80 -7.04 -28.35 -10.54
C ASP A 80 -5.92 -28.24 -11.60
N ILE A 81 -5.87 -27.15 -12.36
CA ILE A 81 -4.81 -26.83 -13.32
C ILE A 81 -3.87 -25.79 -12.70
N ASN A 82 -2.56 -26.07 -12.72
CA ASN A 82 -1.55 -25.06 -12.42
C ASN A 82 -1.50 -24.05 -13.57
N VAL A 83 -1.88 -22.81 -13.28
CA VAL A 83 -1.79 -21.68 -14.19
C VAL A 83 -0.61 -20.82 -13.78
N SER A 84 0.31 -20.60 -14.71
CA SER A 84 1.34 -19.57 -14.58
C SER A 84 0.88 -18.31 -15.29
N ALA A 85 1.01 -17.17 -14.61
CA ALA A 85 0.90 -15.85 -15.20
C ALA A 85 2.27 -15.18 -15.09
N GLY A 86 2.60 -14.32 -16.05
CA GLY A 86 3.80 -13.51 -15.90
C GLY A 86 3.76 -12.26 -16.76
N ALA A 87 4.57 -11.27 -16.39
CA ALA A 87 4.72 -10.01 -17.09
C ALA A 87 6.17 -9.81 -17.52
N SER A 88 6.36 -9.24 -18.71
CA SER A 88 7.68 -8.77 -19.14
C SER A 88 7.62 -7.25 -19.24
N ALA A 89 8.58 -6.57 -18.62
CA ALA A 89 8.70 -5.12 -18.65
C ALA A 89 10.10 -4.72 -19.12
N GLY A 90 10.17 -3.67 -19.93
CA GLY A 90 11.42 -3.04 -20.35
C GLY A 90 11.59 -1.70 -19.64
N VAL A 91 12.84 -1.31 -19.41
CA VAL A 91 13.18 -0.08 -18.68
C VAL A 91 14.20 0.68 -19.50
N ALA A 92 14.00 1.99 -19.62
CA ALA A 92 14.95 2.93 -20.21
C ALA A 92 15.18 4.09 -19.24
N LEU A 93 16.39 4.66 -19.26
CA LEU A 93 16.70 5.86 -18.51
C LEU A 93 16.19 7.07 -19.27
N LEU A 94 15.44 7.94 -18.61
CA LEU A 94 15.08 9.25 -19.12
C LEU A 94 16.15 10.25 -18.64
N GLY A 95 16.99 10.70 -19.57
CA GLY A 95 18.02 11.70 -19.33
C GLY A 95 17.67 13.05 -19.94
N PRO A 96 18.40 14.13 -19.59
CA PRO A 96 18.12 15.47 -20.10
C PRO A 96 18.23 15.58 -21.63
N ASP A 97 19.05 14.72 -22.25
CA ASP A 97 19.29 14.71 -23.70
C ASP A 97 18.47 13.65 -24.45
N VAL A 98 17.62 12.91 -23.73
CA VAL A 98 16.83 11.81 -24.30
C VAL A 98 15.36 12.23 -24.34
N ASP A 99 14.82 12.33 -25.55
CA ASP A 99 13.39 12.55 -25.75
C ASP A 99 12.57 11.37 -25.19
N GLY A 100 11.40 11.68 -24.63
CA GLY A 100 10.50 10.71 -24.02
C GLY A 100 10.04 9.64 -25.01
N GLU A 101 9.81 10.00 -26.28
CA GLU A 101 9.45 9.02 -27.31
C GLU A 101 10.59 8.02 -27.55
N ALA A 102 11.82 8.50 -27.65
CA ALA A 102 13.00 7.65 -27.79
C ALA A 102 13.18 6.71 -26.58
N ALA A 103 12.95 7.22 -25.37
CA ALA A 103 12.99 6.41 -24.15
C ALA A 103 11.92 5.31 -24.15
N LEU A 104 10.70 5.59 -24.61
CA LEU A 104 9.63 4.60 -24.73
C LEU A 104 9.97 3.52 -25.75
N VAL A 105 10.50 3.90 -26.92
CA VAL A 105 10.95 2.94 -27.93
C VAL A 105 12.08 2.04 -27.39
N GLN A 106 13.02 2.61 -26.63
CA GLN A 106 14.08 1.84 -25.99
C GLN A 106 13.52 0.87 -24.94
N ALA A 107 12.55 1.31 -24.12
CA ALA A 107 11.88 0.47 -23.14
C ALA A 107 11.12 -0.68 -23.82
N ASP A 108 10.38 -0.42 -24.89
CA ASP A 108 9.66 -1.45 -25.65
C ASP A 108 10.61 -2.49 -26.24
N ARG A 109 11.72 -2.05 -26.85
CA ARG A 109 12.77 -2.97 -27.34
C ARG A 109 13.32 -3.86 -26.22
N ALA A 110 13.63 -3.27 -25.06
CA ALA A 110 14.11 -4.03 -23.90
C ALA A 110 13.07 -5.02 -23.35
N MET A 111 11.78 -4.63 -23.37
CA MET A 111 10.68 -5.52 -23.01
C MET A 111 10.61 -6.71 -23.98
N TYR A 112 10.71 -6.47 -25.28
CA TYR A 112 10.60 -7.51 -26.29
C TYR A 112 11.71 -8.56 -26.13
N VAL A 113 12.95 -8.12 -25.87
CA VAL A 113 14.08 -9.01 -25.57
C VAL A 113 13.81 -9.89 -24.34
N ARG A 114 13.20 -9.34 -23.28
CA ARG A 114 12.82 -10.13 -22.10
C ARG A 114 11.69 -11.10 -22.39
N LYS A 115 10.69 -10.68 -23.18
CA LYS A 115 9.55 -11.52 -23.57
C LYS A 115 9.99 -12.75 -24.36
N THR A 116 10.94 -12.58 -25.28
CA THR A 116 11.53 -13.70 -26.04
C THR A 116 12.33 -14.62 -25.13
N ALA A 117 13.19 -14.07 -24.27
CA ALA A 117 13.98 -14.85 -23.31
C ALA A 117 13.10 -15.64 -22.32
N ARG A 118 11.97 -15.08 -21.88
CA ARG A 118 11.02 -15.75 -21.00
C ARG A 118 10.31 -16.90 -21.70
N ARG A 119 9.83 -16.69 -22.93
CA ARG A 119 9.20 -17.76 -23.73
C ARG A 119 10.14 -18.95 -23.95
N ALA A 120 11.46 -18.72 -24.00
CA ALA A 120 12.44 -19.79 -24.13
C ALA A 120 12.68 -20.60 -22.83
N LYS A 121 12.19 -20.13 -21.67
CA LYS A 121 12.32 -20.80 -20.37
C LYS A 121 11.06 -21.57 -19.93
N VAL A 122 9.95 -21.42 -20.66
CA VAL A 122 8.66 -22.08 -20.37
C VAL A 122 8.56 -23.38 -21.15
#